data_AF-A0A835YLC7-F1
#
_entry.id   AF-A0A835YLC7-F1
#
_cell.length_a   1.000
_cell.length_b   1.000
_cell.length_c   1.000
_cell.angle_alpha   90.00
_cell.angle_beta   90.00
_cell.angle_gamma   90.00
#
_symmetry.space_group_name_H-M   'P 1'
#
loop_
_entity.id
_entity.type
_entity.pdbx_description
1 polymer ?
#
loop_
_entity_poly.entity_id
_entity_poly.type
_entity_poly.pdbx_seq_one_letter_code
_entity_poly.pdbx_strand_id
1 'polypeptide(L)' 'RVRAQVNWHHYAGIFRKPVLEKDAPGYSKIVKEPMDLGTIRQRIMDGSCNTVEEVSHR' A
#
# COMPACT_ATOMS: atom_id res chain seq x y z
N ARG A 1 11.44 12.85 5.09
CA ARG A 1 12.01 11.98 6.16
C ARG A 1 11.14 10.77 6.52
N VAL A 2 9.80 10.85 6.43
CA VAL A 2 8.85 9.75 6.75
C VAL A 2 9.10 8.43 5.97
N ARG A 3 9.44 8.50 4.67
CA ARG A 3 9.72 7.32 3.83
C ARG A 3 10.82 6.40 4.36
N ALA A 4 11.84 6.99 4.98
CA ALA A 4 12.96 6.23 5.55
C ALA A 4 12.64 5.65 6.93
N GLN A 5 11.54 6.04 7.58
CA GLN A 5 11.13 5.38 8.82
C GLN A 5 10.25 4.16 8.53
N VAL A 6 9.34 4.28 7.56
CA VAL A 6 8.43 3.19 7.18
C VAL A 6 9.19 2.00 6.59
N ASN A 7 10.16 2.22 5.69
CA ASN A 7 10.86 1.12 5.03
C ASN A 7 11.75 0.27 5.95
N TRP A 8 12.16 0.81 7.10
CA TRP A 8 13.03 0.16 8.07
C TRP A 8 12.26 -0.48 9.24
N HIS A 9 10.93 -0.35 9.25
CA HIS A 9 10.11 -1.04 10.22
C HIS A 9 10.15 -2.56 9.97
N HIS A 10 10.18 -3.35 11.05
CA HIS A 10 10.35 -4.81 10.98
C HIS A 10 9.31 -5.50 10.06
N TYR A 11 8.09 -4.96 10.03
CA TYR A 11 6.98 -5.48 9.22
C TYR A 11 6.74 -4.68 7.93
N ALA A 12 7.62 -3.77 7.54
CA ALA A 12 7.42 -2.92 6.37
C ALA A 12 7.23 -3.70 5.06
N GLY A 13 7.82 -4.91 4.98
CA GLY A 13 7.83 -5.74 3.78
C GLY A 13 6.42 -6.07 3.25
N ILE A 14 5.46 -6.33 4.13
CA ILE A 14 4.11 -6.78 3.74
C ILE A 14 3.29 -5.70 3.04
N PHE A 15 3.68 -4.42 3.21
CA PHE A 15 2.99 -3.28 2.60
C PHE A 15 3.67 -2.76 1.34
N ARG A 16 4.77 -3.37 0.88
CA ARG A 16 5.53 -2.86 -0.28
C ARG A 16 4.94 -3.26 -1.63
N LYS A 17 4.16 -4.34 -1.66
CA LYS A 17 3.59 -4.95 -2.86
C LYS A 17 2.19 -5.48 -2.53
N PRO A 18 1.34 -5.71 -3.55
CA PRO A 18 0.05 -6.35 -3.35
C PRO A 18 0.18 -7.70 -2.63
N VAL A 19 -0.78 -8.00 -1.76
CA VAL A 19 -0.87 -9.31 -1.08
C VAL A 19 -1.26 -10.37 -2.12
N LEU A 20 -0.48 -11.45 -2.18
CA LEU A 20 -0.76 -12.57 -3.07
C LEU A 20 -1.58 -13.64 -2.33
N GLU A 21 -2.45 -14.35 -3.07
CA GLU A 21 -3.30 -15.41 -2.49
C GLU A 21 -2.49 -16.50 -1.78
N LYS A 22 -1.28 -16.81 -2.27
CA LYS A 22 -0.39 -17.79 -1.63
C LYS A 22 0.18 -17.33 -0.28
N ASP A 23 0.30 -16.01 -0.09
CA ASP A 23 0.89 -15.40 1.11
C ASP A 23 -0.20 -15.16 2.18
N ALA A 24 -1.45 -14.95 1.73
CA ALA A 24 -2.63 -14.87 2.59
C ALA A 24 -3.88 -15.42 1.87
N PRO A 25 -4.15 -16.74 1.96
CA PRO A 25 -5.32 -17.34 1.32
C PRO A 25 -6.64 -16.71 1.79
N GLY A 26 -7.48 -16.31 0.84
CA GLY A 26 -8.76 -15.66 1.11
C GLY A 26 -8.69 -14.17 1.43
N TYR A 27 -7.51 -13.53 1.40
CA TYR A 27 -7.35 -12.11 1.69
C TYR A 27 -8.28 -11.22 0.86
N SER A 28 -8.33 -11.42 -0.45
CA SER A 28 -9.18 -10.66 -1.38
C SER A 28 -10.68 -10.92 -1.18
N LYS A 29 -11.05 -11.99 -0.45
CA LYS A 29 -12.46 -12.25 -0.09
C LYS A 29 -12.92 -11.36 1.06
N ILE A 30 -12.00 -10.85 1.88
CA ILE A 30 -12.29 -10.00 3.03
C ILE A 30 -11.98 -8.54 2.70
N VAL A 31 -10.78 -8.26 2.22
CA VAL A 31 -10.33 -6.91 1.87
C VAL A 31 -10.72 -6.60 0.42
N LYS A 32 -11.70 -5.70 0.25
CA LYS A 32 -12.32 -5.41 -1.05
C LYS A 32 -11.55 -4.38 -1.89
N GLU A 33 -10.82 -3.50 -1.24
CA GLU A 33 -10.02 -2.46 -1.87
C GLU A 33 -8.56 -2.57 -1.41
N PRO A 34 -7.81 -3.58 -1.89
CA PRO A 34 -6.42 -3.77 -1.47
C PRO A 34 -5.55 -2.59 -1.90
N MET A 35 -4.60 -2.21 -1.04
CA MET A 35 -3.63 -1.14 -1.29
C MET A 35 -2.23 -1.54 -0.82
N ASP A 36 -1.21 -1.02 -1.50
CA ASP A 36 0.19 -1.16 -1.13
C ASP A 36 0.99 0.11 -1.48
N LEU A 37 2.16 0.25 -0.85
CA LEU A 37 3.03 1.43 -1.01
C LEU A 37 3.57 1.59 -2.43
N GLY A 38 3.70 0.50 -3.19
CA GLY A 38 4.07 0.54 -4.61
C GLY A 38 2.95 1.14 -5.46
N THR A 39 1.71 0.69 -5.24
CA THR A 39 0.52 1.23 -5.90
C THR A 39 0.30 2.71 -5.57
N ILE A 40 0.39 3.11 -4.30
CA ILE A 40 0.28 4.53 -3.89
C ILE A 40 1.34 5.37 -4.60
N ARG A 41 2.59 4.88 -4.66
CA ARG A 41 3.67 5.59 -5.34
C ARG A 41 3.37 5.79 -6.83
N GLN A 42 2.90 4.75 -7.51
CA GLN A 42 2.58 4.83 -8.94
C GLN A 42 1.50 5.88 -9.18
N ARG A 43 0.43 5.89 -8.37
CA ARG A 43 -0.66 6.86 -8.52
C ARG A 43 -0.25 8.31 -8.29
N ILE A 44 0.64 8.56 -7.33
CA ILE A 44 1.24 9.89 -7.12
C ILE A 44 2.06 10.28 -8.35
N MET A 45 2.84 9.37 -8.93
CA MET A 45 3.64 9.64 -10.13
C MET A 45 2.77 9.90 -11.36
N ASP A 46 1.63 9.22 -11.47
CA ASP A 46 0.66 9.37 -12.56
C ASP A 46 -0.26 10.59 -12.36
N GLY A 47 -0.14 11.32 -11.24
CA GLY A 47 -0.96 12.49 -10.92
C GLY A 47 -2.43 12.16 -10.60
N SER A 48 -2.73 10.88 -10.33
CA SER A 48 -4.08 10.40 -10.00
C SER A 48 -4.38 10.46 -8.50
N CYS A 49 -3.35 10.61 -7.65
CA CYS A 49 -3.50 10.90 -6.23
C CYS A 49 -2.65 12.12 -5.86
N ASN A 50 -3.31 13.25 -5.59
CA ASN A 50 -2.63 14.54 -5.42
C ASN A 50 -2.70 15.07 -3.98
N THR A 51 -3.48 14.44 -3.11
CA THR A 51 -3.68 14.90 -1.72
C THR A 51 -3.40 13.78 -0.71
N VAL A 52 -3.00 14.19 0.50
CA VAL A 52 -2.73 13.28 1.61
C VAL A 52 -4.04 12.70 2.16
N GLU A 53 -5.13 13.47 2.06
CA GLU A 53 -6.48 13.05 2.41
C GLU A 53 -6.94 11.82 1.60
N GLU A 54 -6.64 11.77 0.30
CA GLU A 54 -7.06 10.67 -0.57
C GLU A 54 -6.39 9.34 -0.21
N VAL A 55 -5.16 9.40 0.32
CA VAL A 55 -4.43 8.23 0.83
C VAL A 55 -4.89 7.84 2.23
N SER A 56 -5.43 8.78 3.01
CA SER A 56 -5.77 8.55 4.43
C SER A 56 -7.21 8.06 4.67
N HIS A 57 -8.10 8.20 3.68
CA HIS A 57 -9.53 7.85 3.81
C HIS A 57 -9.95 6.60 3.00
N ARG A 58 -8.98 5.82 2.52
CA ARG A 58 -9.20 4.54 1.83
C ARG A 58 -8.48 3.42 2.57
#